data_AF-A0A6L7TCI1-F1
#
_entry.id   AF-A0A6L7TCI1-F1
#
_cell.length_a   1.000
_cell.length_b   1.000
_cell.length_c   1.000
_cell.angle_alpha   90.00
_cell.angle_beta   90.00
_cell.angle_gamma   90.00
#
_symmetry.space_group_name_H-M   'P 1'
#
loop_
_entity.id
_entity.type
_entity.pdbx_description
1 polymer ?
#
loop_
_entity_poly.entity_id
_entity_poly.type
_entity_poly.pdbx_seq_one_letter_code
_entity_poly.pdbx_strand_id
1 'polypeptide(L)'
;MQHNSLLNAVESWRQWLHSDHGDRGARARLKRCESVFDALLEPETHRLIASVHGNYVPEQKLAILALVLARVENTANYPTFADALGLTREGTIPTGDARPRLSPMRFSTLLRASEDADEFARALRRALAILGDTRFNVRRFIGDVLFFTDQTRQKWTFEYYHTRRADATEDTQPQEETQL
;
A
#
# COMPACT_ATOMS: atom_id res chain seq x y z
N MET A 1 -9.33 -14.15 12.98
CA MET A 1 -8.68 -15.02 11.97
C MET A 1 -8.97 -14.63 10.52
N GLN A 2 -10.14 -14.05 10.19
CA GLN A 2 -10.54 -13.69 8.82
C GLN A 2 -9.59 -12.68 8.11
N HIS A 3 -9.12 -11.66 8.81
CA HIS A 3 -8.24 -10.62 8.23
C HIS A 3 -6.92 -11.16 7.66
N ASN A 4 -6.25 -12.08 8.38
CA ASN A 4 -5.01 -12.68 7.88
C ASN A 4 -5.24 -13.57 6.66
N SER A 5 -6.38 -14.27 6.60
CA SER A 5 -6.76 -15.07 5.43
C SER A 5 -6.95 -14.20 4.19
N LEU A 6 -7.66 -13.07 4.33
CA LEU A 6 -7.85 -12.09 3.26
C LEU A 6 -6.51 -11.55 2.71
N LEU A 7 -5.62 -11.11 3.61
CA LEU A 7 -4.30 -10.60 3.19
C LEU A 7 -3.48 -11.69 2.48
N ASN A 8 -3.51 -12.92 2.99
CA ASN A 8 -2.81 -14.05 2.37
C ASN A 8 -3.34 -14.35 0.96
N ALA A 9 -4.65 -14.30 0.76
CA ALA A 9 -5.27 -14.54 -0.54
C ALA A 9 -4.83 -13.50 -1.58
N VAL A 10 -4.91 -12.21 -1.24
CA VAL A 10 -4.47 -11.12 -2.13
C VAL A 10 -2.96 -11.21 -2.41
N GLU A 11 -2.16 -11.49 -1.37
CA GLU A 11 -0.71 -11.63 -1.51
C GLU A 11 -0.33 -12.83 -2.39
N SER A 12 -1.01 -13.96 -2.22
CA SER A 12 -0.82 -15.17 -3.05
C SER A 12 -1.20 -14.92 -4.50
N TRP A 13 -2.34 -14.26 -4.75
CA TRP A 13 -2.75 -13.87 -6.10
C TRP A 13 -1.71 -12.97 -6.77
N ARG A 14 -1.19 -11.97 -6.04
CA ARG A 14 -0.12 -11.10 -6.55
C ARG A 14 1.14 -11.90 -6.88
N GLN A 15 1.60 -12.76 -5.97
CA GLN A 15 2.80 -13.58 -6.18
C GLN A 15 2.65 -14.46 -7.42
N TRP A 16 1.49 -15.10 -7.57
CA TRP A 16 1.16 -15.87 -8.77
C TRP A 16 1.21 -15.00 -10.03
N LEU A 17 0.58 -13.82 -10.03
CA LEU A 17 0.54 -12.90 -11.19
C LEU A 17 1.93 -12.48 -11.69
N HIS A 18 2.92 -12.35 -10.78
CA HIS A 18 4.30 -11.98 -11.12
C HIS A 18 5.24 -13.18 -11.30
N SER A 19 4.81 -14.40 -10.98
CA SER A 19 5.62 -15.60 -11.17
C SER A 19 5.81 -15.95 -12.64
N ASP A 20 6.83 -16.76 -12.95
CA ASP A 20 7.06 -17.26 -14.31
C ASP A 20 5.92 -18.16 -14.84
N HIS A 21 5.14 -18.74 -13.93
CA HIS A 21 3.96 -19.54 -14.23
C HIS A 21 2.65 -18.73 -14.15
N GLY A 22 2.74 -17.42 -13.94
CA GLY A 22 1.61 -16.49 -13.94
C GLY A 22 1.19 -16.06 -15.33
N ASP A 23 0.12 -15.26 -15.42
CA ASP A 23 -0.34 -14.68 -16.68
C ASP A 23 0.31 -13.30 -16.93
N ARG A 24 1.45 -13.31 -17.65
CA ARG A 24 2.16 -12.09 -18.09
C ARG A 24 1.26 -11.19 -18.96
N GLY A 25 0.37 -11.78 -19.75
CA GLY A 25 -0.57 -11.07 -20.61
C GLY A 25 -1.62 -10.33 -19.80
N ALA A 26 -2.20 -10.99 -18.79
CA ALA A 26 -3.13 -10.35 -17.88
C ALA A 26 -2.50 -9.25 -17.04
N ARG A 27 -1.27 -9.46 -16.56
CA ARG A 27 -0.50 -8.40 -15.90
C ARG A 27 -0.36 -7.18 -16.80
N ALA A 28 -0.07 -7.38 -18.09
CA ALA A 28 0.02 -6.29 -19.05
C ALA A 28 -1.32 -5.60 -19.31
N ARG A 29 -2.44 -6.35 -19.37
CA ARG A 29 -3.80 -5.78 -19.49
C ARG A 29 -4.17 -4.93 -18.28
N LEU A 30 -3.97 -5.44 -17.05
CA LEU A 30 -4.18 -4.68 -15.80
C LEU A 30 -3.29 -3.44 -15.70
N LYS A 31 -2.07 -3.49 -16.26
CA LYS A 31 -1.21 -2.30 -16.37
C LYS A 31 -1.77 -1.26 -17.33
N ARG A 32 -2.57 -1.64 -18.33
CA ARG A 32 -3.16 -0.72 -19.32
C ARG A 32 -4.55 -0.19 -18.95
N CYS A 33 -5.28 -0.86 -18.06
CA CYS A 33 -6.56 -0.38 -17.55
C CYS A 33 -6.46 1.08 -17.04
N GLU A 34 -7.42 1.91 -17.42
CA GLU A 34 -7.43 3.34 -17.11
C GLU A 34 -8.28 3.63 -15.88
N SER A 35 -9.32 2.83 -15.67
CA SER A 35 -10.29 2.90 -14.57
C SER A 35 -10.38 1.63 -13.73
N VAL A 36 -11.01 1.74 -12.56
CA VAL A 36 -11.42 0.63 -11.70
C VAL A 36 -12.42 -0.27 -12.42
N PHE A 37 -13.31 0.31 -13.24
CA PHE A 37 -14.26 -0.45 -14.03
C PHE A 37 -13.57 -1.28 -15.12
N ASP A 38 -12.58 -0.73 -15.82
CA ASP A 38 -11.78 -1.50 -16.80
C ASP A 38 -11.12 -2.71 -16.15
N ALA A 39 -10.61 -2.55 -14.93
CA ALA A 39 -10.04 -3.65 -14.17
C ALA A 39 -11.08 -4.71 -13.82
N LEU A 40 -12.32 -4.32 -13.48
CA LEU A 40 -13.41 -5.26 -13.23
C LEU A 40 -13.78 -6.06 -14.48
N LEU A 41 -13.56 -5.55 -15.69
CA LEU A 41 -13.78 -6.31 -16.93
C LEU A 41 -12.71 -7.39 -17.19
N GLU A 42 -11.59 -7.35 -16.47
CA GLU A 42 -10.49 -8.31 -16.65
C GLU A 42 -10.72 -9.61 -15.86
N PRO A 43 -10.56 -10.80 -16.49
CA PRO A 43 -10.76 -12.09 -15.82
C PRO A 43 -9.88 -12.29 -14.57
N GLU A 44 -8.66 -11.75 -14.54
CA GLU A 44 -7.79 -11.91 -13.37
C GLU A 44 -8.25 -11.13 -12.14
N THR A 45 -8.98 -10.03 -12.33
CA THR A 45 -9.61 -9.32 -11.22
C THR A 45 -10.71 -10.19 -10.61
N HIS A 46 -11.47 -10.91 -11.44
CA HIS A 46 -12.42 -11.90 -10.94
C HIS A 46 -11.75 -13.08 -10.25
N ARG A 47 -10.56 -13.51 -10.68
CA ARG A 47 -9.78 -14.52 -9.93
C ARG A 47 -9.34 -14.00 -8.56
N LEU A 48 -8.95 -12.73 -8.46
CA LEU A 48 -8.66 -12.09 -7.17
C LEU A 48 -9.91 -12.07 -6.28
N ILE A 49 -11.05 -11.61 -6.81
CA ILE A 49 -12.33 -11.61 -6.09
C ILE A 49 -12.69 -13.04 -5.65
N ALA A 50 -12.49 -14.03 -6.52
CA ALA A 50 -12.72 -15.44 -6.23
C ALA A 50 -11.81 -15.96 -5.11
N SER A 51 -10.57 -15.49 -5.03
CA SER A 51 -9.60 -15.94 -4.02
C SER A 51 -9.93 -15.49 -2.59
N VAL A 52 -10.72 -14.42 -2.44
CA VAL A 52 -11.05 -13.84 -1.13
C VAL A 52 -12.42 -14.28 -0.59
N HIS A 53 -13.08 -15.24 -1.24
CA HIS A 53 -14.41 -15.74 -0.88
C HIS A 53 -14.58 -15.98 0.62
N GLY A 54 -15.70 -15.51 1.16
CA GLY A 54 -16.01 -15.59 2.59
C GLY A 54 -15.60 -14.35 3.40
N ASN A 55 -14.90 -13.38 2.80
CA ASN A 55 -14.63 -12.07 3.40
C ASN A 55 -15.50 -11.01 2.70
N TYR A 56 -16.20 -10.17 3.47
CA TYR A 56 -16.95 -9.05 2.91
C TYR A 56 -15.99 -7.89 2.60
N VAL A 57 -15.61 -7.77 1.32
CA VAL A 57 -14.76 -6.68 0.81
C VAL A 57 -15.42 -6.14 -0.45
N PRO A 58 -15.61 -4.81 -0.57
CA PRO A 58 -16.13 -4.22 -1.81
C PRO A 58 -15.25 -4.56 -3.01
N GLU A 59 -15.84 -5.02 -4.10
CA GLU A 59 -15.16 -5.46 -5.31
C GLU A 59 -14.30 -4.34 -5.91
N GLN A 60 -14.76 -3.09 -5.79
CA GLN A 60 -14.01 -1.91 -6.20
C GLN A 60 -12.64 -1.83 -5.50
N LYS A 61 -12.54 -2.18 -4.21
CA LYS A 61 -11.24 -2.19 -3.50
C LYS A 61 -10.31 -3.28 -4.03
N LEU A 62 -10.87 -4.42 -4.40
CA LEU A 62 -10.10 -5.52 -5.01
C LEU A 62 -9.65 -5.15 -6.42
N ALA A 63 -10.47 -4.44 -7.19
CA ALA A 63 -10.09 -3.90 -8.50
C ALA A 63 -9.01 -2.81 -8.39
N ILE A 64 -9.08 -1.92 -7.41
CA ILE A 64 -7.99 -0.98 -7.08
C ILE A 64 -6.70 -1.76 -6.79
N LEU A 65 -6.77 -2.80 -5.95
CA LEU A 65 -5.62 -3.67 -5.66
C LEU A 65 -5.09 -4.36 -6.92
N ALA A 66 -5.94 -4.87 -7.79
CA ALA A 66 -5.51 -5.50 -9.04
C ALA A 66 -4.71 -4.52 -9.91
N LEU A 67 -5.19 -3.28 -10.05
CA LEU A 67 -4.50 -2.21 -10.79
C LEU A 67 -3.12 -1.88 -10.20
N VAL A 68 -3.04 -1.70 -8.89
CA VAL A 68 -1.79 -1.26 -8.24
C VAL A 68 -0.80 -2.41 -8.11
N LEU A 69 -1.25 -3.60 -7.69
CA LEU A 69 -0.37 -4.74 -7.45
C LEU A 69 0.19 -5.34 -8.75
N ALA A 70 -0.50 -5.18 -9.89
CA ALA A 70 0.08 -5.54 -11.20
C ALA A 70 1.40 -4.81 -11.48
N ARG A 71 1.68 -3.68 -10.81
CA ARG A 71 2.91 -2.88 -10.94
C ARG A 71 3.96 -3.17 -9.87
N VAL A 72 3.60 -3.86 -8.79
CA VAL A 72 4.45 -4.05 -7.62
C VAL A 72 5.00 -5.48 -7.64
N GLU A 73 6.25 -5.66 -8.04
CA GLU A 73 6.88 -6.99 -8.18
C GLU A 73 7.70 -7.38 -6.93
N ASN A 74 8.41 -6.42 -6.35
CA ASN A 74 9.27 -6.66 -5.19
C ASN A 74 8.62 -6.19 -3.88
N THR A 75 8.91 -6.91 -2.80
CA THR A 75 8.47 -6.58 -1.43
C THR A 75 9.67 -6.52 -0.49
N ALA A 76 9.52 -5.81 0.63
CA ALA A 76 10.45 -5.78 1.74
C ALA A 76 9.68 -5.77 3.07
N ASN A 77 10.35 -6.04 4.20
CA ASN A 77 9.69 -5.93 5.51
C ASN A 77 9.47 -4.47 5.91
N TYR A 78 10.41 -3.60 5.53
CA TYR A 78 10.40 -2.15 5.68
C TYR A 78 11.15 -1.53 4.49
N PRO A 79 10.90 -0.26 4.14
CA PRO A 79 9.93 0.68 4.71
C PRO A 79 8.45 0.32 4.43
N THR A 80 7.50 1.03 5.06
CA THR A 80 6.08 0.99 4.62
C THR A 80 5.90 1.81 3.35
N PHE A 81 4.73 1.74 2.71
CA PHE A 81 4.46 2.53 1.50
C PHE A 81 4.54 4.04 1.76
N ALA A 82 3.89 4.54 2.82
CA ALA A 82 3.90 5.97 3.13
C ALA A 82 5.29 6.45 3.60
N ASP A 83 5.98 5.63 4.41
CA ASP A 83 7.35 5.88 4.85
C ASP A 83 8.31 6.02 3.65
N ALA A 84 8.23 5.08 2.68
CA ALA A 84 9.02 5.11 1.46
C ALA A 84 8.81 6.38 0.62
N LEU A 85 7.56 6.90 0.57
CA LEU A 85 7.24 8.14 -0.14
C LEU A 85 7.84 9.38 0.55
N GLY A 86 7.96 9.33 1.88
CA GLY A 86 8.54 10.40 2.69
C GLY A 86 10.07 10.43 2.70
N LEU A 87 10.73 9.30 2.42
CA LEU A 87 12.19 9.25 2.32
C LEU A 87 12.70 9.99 1.07
N THR A 88 13.98 10.37 1.09
CA THR A 88 14.72 10.87 -0.08
C THR A 88 14.96 9.76 -1.11
N ARG A 89 15.55 10.11 -2.27
CA ARG A 89 15.95 9.12 -3.29
C ARG A 89 17.03 8.17 -2.79
N GLU A 90 17.82 8.63 -1.82
CA GLU A 90 18.88 7.90 -1.15
C GLU A 90 18.34 7.02 0.00
N GLY A 91 17.05 7.14 0.32
CA GLY A 91 16.40 6.35 1.38
C GLY A 91 16.63 6.89 2.79
N THR A 92 16.93 8.18 2.92
CA THR A 92 17.13 8.87 4.20
C THR A 92 15.96 9.78 4.54
N ILE A 93 15.82 10.17 5.81
CA ILE A 93 14.86 11.19 6.24
C ILE A 93 15.30 12.54 5.65
N PRO A 94 14.42 13.28 4.93
CA PRO A 94 14.79 14.58 4.38
C PRO A 94 15.22 15.58 5.46
N THR A 95 16.38 16.20 5.29
CA THR A 95 16.90 17.27 6.14
C THR A 95 17.44 18.42 5.27
N GLY A 96 17.38 19.65 5.77
CA GLY A 96 17.78 20.83 5.01
C GLY A 96 17.02 20.96 3.69
N ASP A 97 17.75 21.06 2.58
CA ASP A 97 17.18 21.18 1.22
C ASP A 97 16.82 19.84 0.56
N ALA A 98 17.12 18.70 1.21
CA ALA A 98 16.75 17.40 0.70
C ALA A 98 15.23 17.25 0.63
N ARG A 99 14.72 16.64 -0.44
CA ARG A 99 13.28 16.51 -0.68
C ARG A 99 12.82 15.05 -0.55
N PRO A 100 11.63 14.81 0.01
CA PRO A 100 11.00 13.50 -0.05
C PRO A 100 10.73 13.09 -1.51
N ARG A 101 10.64 11.78 -1.78
CA ARG A 101 10.32 11.24 -3.11
C ARG A 101 9.00 11.80 -3.64
N LEU A 102 7.98 11.84 -2.78
CA LEU A 102 6.70 12.50 -3.06
C LEU A 102 6.64 13.78 -2.23
N SER A 103 6.28 14.92 -2.84
CA SER A 103 6.17 16.16 -2.07
C SER A 103 4.97 16.13 -1.10
N PRO A 104 5.01 16.89 0.03
CA PRO A 104 3.91 16.91 1.00
C PRO A 104 2.55 17.27 0.40
N MET A 105 2.53 18.20 -0.56
CA MET A 105 1.32 18.59 -1.28
C MET A 105 0.71 17.41 -2.05
N ARG A 106 1.54 16.66 -2.81
CA ARG A 106 1.08 15.50 -3.58
C ARG A 106 0.67 14.34 -2.69
N PHE A 107 1.35 14.18 -1.54
CA PHE A 107 0.96 13.22 -0.53
C PHE A 107 -0.41 13.56 0.07
N SER A 108 -0.68 14.83 0.39
CA SER A 108 -2.03 15.26 0.83
C SER A 108 -3.09 14.99 -0.23
N THR A 109 -2.80 15.26 -1.52
CA THR A 109 -3.71 14.93 -2.63
C THR A 109 -3.98 13.42 -2.71
N LEU A 110 -2.96 12.58 -2.54
CA LEU A 110 -3.12 11.12 -2.50
C LEU A 110 -4.08 10.67 -1.40
N LEU A 111 -3.98 11.24 -0.20
CA LEU A 111 -4.88 10.89 0.91
C LEU A 111 -6.33 11.31 0.64
N ARG A 112 -6.54 12.49 0.04
CA ARG A 112 -7.88 13.02 -0.29
C ARG A 112 -8.54 12.27 -1.45
N ALA A 113 -7.74 11.79 -2.41
CA ALA A 113 -8.22 11.00 -3.54
C ALA A 113 -8.93 9.70 -3.12
N SER A 114 -8.79 9.25 -1.87
CA SER A 114 -9.47 8.04 -1.35
C SER A 114 -10.99 8.11 -1.30
N GLU A 115 -11.58 9.29 -1.52
CA GLU A 115 -13.03 9.49 -1.60
C GLU A 115 -13.63 8.98 -2.93
N ASP A 116 -12.82 8.89 -3.99
CA ASP A 116 -13.22 8.36 -5.30
C ASP A 116 -12.31 7.20 -5.71
N ALA A 117 -12.91 6.09 -6.18
CA ALA A 117 -12.16 4.86 -6.45
C ALA A 117 -11.14 5.03 -7.60
N ASP A 118 -11.51 5.75 -8.65
CA ASP A 118 -10.67 5.98 -9.82
C ASP A 118 -9.55 6.99 -9.54
N GLU A 119 -9.87 8.07 -8.82
CA GLU A 119 -8.88 9.02 -8.34
C GLU A 119 -7.89 8.35 -7.39
N PHE A 120 -8.36 7.52 -6.46
CA PHE A 120 -7.49 6.80 -5.54
C PHE A 120 -6.56 5.83 -6.27
N ALA A 121 -7.10 5.01 -7.18
CA ALA A 121 -6.31 4.10 -8.00
C ALA A 121 -5.27 4.87 -8.83
N ARG A 122 -5.65 6.00 -9.43
CA ARG A 122 -4.75 6.86 -10.21
C ARG A 122 -3.66 7.48 -9.35
N ALA A 123 -4.00 7.98 -8.15
CA ALA A 123 -3.05 8.56 -7.22
C ALA A 123 -2.04 7.52 -6.71
N LEU A 124 -2.50 6.32 -6.34
CA LEU A 124 -1.63 5.21 -5.93
C LEU A 124 -0.69 4.78 -7.06
N ARG A 125 -1.19 4.63 -8.30
CA ARG A 125 -0.36 4.31 -9.47
C ARG A 125 0.74 5.35 -9.70
N ARG A 126 0.43 6.64 -9.55
CA ARG A 126 1.41 7.73 -9.68
C ARG A 126 2.46 7.69 -8.55
N ALA A 127 2.03 7.44 -7.32
CA ALA A 127 2.94 7.29 -6.19
C ALA A 127 3.87 6.07 -6.36
N LEU A 128 3.35 4.94 -6.85
CA LEU A 128 4.17 3.78 -7.20
C LEU A 128 5.18 4.08 -8.32
N ALA A 129 4.79 4.83 -9.35
CA ALA A 129 5.72 5.24 -10.40
C ALA A 129 6.85 6.14 -9.85
N ILE A 130 6.57 6.96 -8.84
CA ILE A 130 7.57 7.79 -8.15
C ILE A 130 8.53 6.93 -7.30
N LEU A 131 8.03 5.86 -6.69
CA LEU A 131 8.87 4.90 -5.96
C LEU A 131 9.79 4.12 -6.90
N GLY A 132 9.37 3.85 -8.14
CA GLY A 132 10.15 3.07 -9.10
C GLY A 132 10.48 1.69 -8.54
N ASP A 133 11.77 1.35 -8.49
CA ASP A 133 12.26 0.07 -7.97
C ASP A 133 12.39 0.01 -6.42
N THR A 134 11.99 1.07 -5.73
CA THR A 134 12.04 1.11 -4.25
C THR A 134 11.12 0.05 -3.67
N ARG A 135 11.70 -0.87 -2.89
CA ARG A 135 10.96 -1.93 -2.19
C ARG A 135 10.28 -1.39 -0.95
N PHE A 136 9.08 -1.88 -0.65
CA PHE A 136 8.32 -1.54 0.55
C PHE A 136 7.49 -2.75 1.01
N ASN A 137 6.88 -2.64 2.19
CA ASN A 137 6.01 -3.67 2.75
C ASN A 137 4.68 -3.75 2.01
N VAL A 138 4.62 -4.65 1.02
CA VAL A 138 3.44 -4.85 0.17
C VAL A 138 2.27 -5.43 0.95
N ARG A 139 2.53 -6.34 1.90
CA ARG A 139 1.46 -6.92 2.74
C ARG A 139 0.75 -5.85 3.56
N ARG A 140 1.51 -4.94 4.20
CA ARG A 140 0.95 -3.79 4.93
C ARG A 140 0.19 -2.86 4.00
N PHE A 141 0.73 -2.59 2.81
CA PHE A 141 0.07 -1.79 1.79
C PHE A 141 -1.29 -2.40 1.35
N ILE A 142 -1.37 -3.71 1.15
CA ILE A 142 -2.63 -4.41 0.84
C ILE A 142 -3.65 -4.15 1.94
N GLY A 143 -3.28 -4.35 3.21
CA GLY A 143 -4.15 -4.09 4.35
C GLY A 143 -4.59 -2.63 4.41
N ASP A 144 -3.67 -1.69 4.23
CA ASP A 144 -3.98 -0.26 4.26
C ASP A 144 -4.99 0.12 3.15
N VAL A 145 -4.85 -0.40 1.93
CA VAL A 145 -5.78 -0.11 0.82
C VAL A 145 -7.16 -0.76 1.06
N LEU A 146 -7.20 -2.01 1.53
CA LEU A 146 -8.46 -2.70 1.86
C LEU A 146 -9.24 -1.98 2.95
N PHE A 147 -8.53 -1.49 3.96
CA PHE A 147 -9.11 -0.85 5.15
C PHE A 147 -8.78 0.64 5.21
N PHE A 148 -8.75 1.30 4.05
CA PHE A 148 -8.44 2.73 3.97
C PHE A 148 -9.54 3.57 4.62
N THR A 149 -9.28 4.05 5.82
CA THR A 149 -10.16 4.88 6.67
C THR A 149 -9.38 6.10 7.18
N ASP A 150 -10.00 6.97 7.97
CA ASP A 150 -9.29 8.07 8.64
C ASP A 150 -8.13 7.60 9.51
N GLN A 151 -8.26 6.45 10.16
CA GLN A 151 -7.15 5.87 10.93
C GLN A 151 -5.96 5.53 10.02
N THR A 152 -6.22 5.00 8.83
CA THR A 152 -5.18 4.70 7.83
C THR A 152 -4.57 5.99 7.27
N ARG A 153 -5.38 7.03 7.00
CA ARG A 153 -4.89 8.36 6.58
C ARG A 153 -3.97 8.99 7.61
N GLN A 154 -4.36 8.93 8.88
CA GLN A 154 -3.55 9.44 9.99
C GLN A 154 -2.26 8.63 10.13
N LYS A 155 -2.35 7.30 10.13
CA LYS A 155 -1.19 6.39 10.16
C LYS A 155 -0.20 6.68 9.03
N TRP A 156 -0.68 6.78 7.79
CA TRP A 156 0.16 7.12 6.63
C TRP A 156 0.80 8.49 6.79
N THR A 157 0.12 9.47 7.40
CA THR A 157 0.69 10.80 7.66
C THR A 157 1.88 10.72 8.62
N PHE A 158 1.75 9.99 9.73
CA PHE A 158 2.86 9.80 10.68
C PHE A 158 4.04 9.05 10.03
N GLU A 159 3.76 7.98 9.29
CA GLU A 159 4.78 7.22 8.55
C GLU A 159 5.51 8.09 7.53
N TYR A 160 4.78 8.88 6.74
CA TYR A 160 5.35 9.76 5.71
C TYR A 160 6.28 10.84 6.30
N TYR A 161 5.92 11.42 7.45
CA TYR A 161 6.76 12.40 8.13
C TYR A 161 7.82 11.77 9.05
N HIS A 162 7.91 10.44 9.09
CA HIS A 162 8.82 9.68 9.95
C HIS A 162 8.68 10.05 11.44
N THR A 163 7.45 10.41 11.85
CA THR A 163 7.13 10.80 13.22
C THR A 163 6.42 9.65 13.93
N ARG A 164 6.71 9.48 15.22
CA ARG A 164 5.95 8.53 16.05
C ARG A 164 4.59 9.15 16.36
N ARG A 165 3.52 8.40 16.10
CA ARG A 165 2.20 8.71 16.62
C ARG A 165 2.29 8.61 18.15
N ALA A 166 2.06 9.71 18.85
CA ALA A 166 1.81 9.65 20.28
C ALA A 166 0.40 9.09 20.45
N ASP A 167 0.23 7.77 20.60
CA ASP A 167 -1.01 7.22 21.14
C ASP A 167 -0.74 5.93 21.92
N ALA A 168 -1.33 5.92 23.12
CA ALA A 168 -1.47 4.85 24.12
C ALA A 168 -0.20 4.38 24.82
N THR A 169 0.08 5.00 25.99
CA THR A 169 0.74 4.42 27.18
C THR A 169 1.27 2.99 27.03
N GLU A 170 2.55 2.87 26.71
CA GLU A 170 3.41 1.94 27.45
C GLU A 170 4.04 2.74 28.59
N ASP A 171 3.23 3.05 29.60
CA ASP A 171 3.71 3.48 30.90
C ASP A 171 3.57 2.27 31.82
N THR A 172 4.71 1.64 32.14
CA THR A 172 5.02 0.59 33.14
C THR A 172 6.22 -0.18 32.56
N GLN A 173 7.49 0.03 32.94
CA GLN A 173 8.05 0.35 34.26
C GLN A 173 9.33 1.19 34.15
N PRO A 174 9.62 2.09 35.11
CA PRO A 174 10.99 2.38 35.48
C PRO A 174 11.55 1.20 36.28
N GLN A 175 12.55 0.51 35.76
CA GLN A 175 13.50 -0.26 36.57
C GLN A 175 14.87 0.40 36.46
N GLU A 176 15.06 1.48 37.22
CA GLU A 176 16.37 1.92 37.68
C GLU A 176 16.25 2.42 39.12
N GLU A 177 16.19 1.47 40.07
CA GLU A 177 16.86 1.67 41.36
C GLU A 177 18.18 0.91 41.30
N THR A 178 19.22 1.64 40.91
CA THR A 178 20.60 1.29 41.20
C THR A 178 20.94 1.83 42.58
N GLN A 179 21.47 0.98 43.48
CA GLN A 179 22.58 1.23 44.43
C GLN A 179 22.51 0.24 45.59
N LEU A 180 23.47 -0.71 45.65
CA LEU A 180 24.63 -0.74 46.57
C LEU A 180 24.32 -1.41 47.92
#